data_AF-M7SFY3-F1
#
_entry.id   AF-M7SFY3-F1
#
_cell.length_a   1.000
_cell.length_b   1.000
_cell.length_c   1.000
_cell.angle_alpha   90.00
_cell.angle_beta   90.00
_cell.angle_gamma   90.00
#
_symmetry.space_group_name_H-M   'P 1'
#
loop_
_entity.id
_entity.type
_entity.pdbx_description
1 polymer ?
#
loop_
_entity_poly.entity_id
_entity_poly.type
_entity_poly.pdbx_seq_one_letter_code
_entity_poly.pdbx_strand_id
1 'polypeptide(L)'
;MSIPPSVLAALMGSLDRPVPLSPKACAAHNMIRNKPEAWFKDSPIDDRDRALINAGPAPFVSYGQRSYLRKMYHLKQGEEEFGSSDWSVEEDKACKKMVSHAGGQLVGFNDIDVSNPVQWKSMKINVNIEGTPNAGFNWGFLATMPSKTRIFRGPPESCRIHPWDAMILRDCYASTDGIMGVSSIASRYWDILVMKMCEDYDYPWVVIAVNDAGPYNPAFHCECYKC
;
A
#
# COMPACT_ATOMS: atom_id res chain seq x y z
N MET A 1 -45.25 4.15 -17.92
CA MET A 1 -44.38 5.35 -17.89
C MET A 1 -42.97 4.88 -18.15
N SER A 2 -42.41 5.22 -19.31
CA SER A 2 -41.06 4.83 -19.70
C SER A 2 -40.07 5.87 -19.17
N ILE A 3 -39.05 5.43 -18.44
CA ILE A 3 -37.99 6.32 -17.94
C ILE A 3 -37.20 6.84 -19.15
N PRO A 4 -36.99 8.16 -19.29
CA PRO A 4 -36.24 8.72 -20.40
C PRO A 4 -34.81 8.15 -20.46
N PRO A 5 -34.25 7.85 -21.64
CA PRO A 5 -32.89 7.33 -21.79
C PRO A 5 -31.81 8.22 -21.14
N SER A 6 -32.07 9.53 -21.06
CA SER A 6 -31.19 10.50 -20.38
C SER A 6 -31.18 10.37 -18.85
N VAL A 7 -32.29 9.92 -18.26
CA VAL A 7 -32.40 9.64 -16.81
C VAL A 7 -31.78 8.29 -16.48
N LEU A 8 -31.89 7.31 -17.38
CA LEU A 8 -31.18 6.03 -17.27
C LEU A 8 -29.66 6.24 -17.37
N ALA A 9 -29.19 7.09 -18.30
CA ALA A 9 -27.78 7.47 -18.41
C ALA A 9 -27.25 8.26 -17.20
N ALA A 10 -28.09 9.07 -16.54
CA ALA A 10 -27.72 9.78 -15.32
C ALA A 10 -27.67 8.87 -14.07
N LEU A 11 -28.53 7.84 -14.01
CA LEU A 11 -28.49 6.82 -12.95
C LEU A 11 -27.38 5.79 -13.17
N MET A 12 -27.02 5.49 -14.43
CA MET A 12 -25.91 4.60 -14.78
C MET A 12 -24.55 5.30 -14.85
N GLY A 13 -24.51 6.63 -15.00
CA GLY A 13 -23.28 7.42 -15.12
C GLY A 13 -22.48 7.64 -13.82
N SER A 14 -22.91 7.02 -12.71
CA SER A 14 -22.33 7.17 -11.37
C SER A 14 -21.36 6.02 -10.99
N LEU A 15 -21.35 4.92 -11.74
CA LEU A 15 -20.60 3.71 -11.35
C LEU A 15 -19.30 3.46 -12.14
N ASP A 16 -19.06 4.22 -13.21
CA ASP A 16 -18.01 3.88 -14.20
C ASP A 16 -16.78 4.79 -14.23
N ARG A 17 -16.63 5.74 -13.29
CA ARG A 17 -15.44 6.59 -13.24
C ARG A 17 -14.48 6.14 -12.13
N PRO A 18 -13.19 5.94 -12.43
CA PRO A 18 -12.18 5.80 -11.38
C PRO A 18 -12.32 6.99 -10.44
N VAL A 19 -12.47 6.73 -9.15
CA VAL A 19 -12.48 7.81 -8.16
C VAL A 19 -11.08 8.43 -8.18
N PRO A 20 -10.94 9.72 -8.54
CA PRO A 20 -9.64 10.36 -8.52
C PRO A 20 -9.11 10.39 -7.08
N LEU A 21 -7.78 10.43 -6.94
CA LEU A 21 -7.15 10.70 -5.65
C LEU A 21 -7.78 11.95 -5.00
N SER A 22 -7.92 11.94 -3.67
CA SER A 22 -8.36 13.13 -2.94
C SER A 22 -7.41 14.30 -3.24
N PRO A 23 -7.86 15.56 -3.15
CA PRO A 23 -6.99 16.71 -3.38
C PRO A 23 -5.71 16.67 -2.53
N LYS A 24 -5.82 16.16 -1.30
CA LYS A 24 -4.69 15.95 -0.39
C LYS A 24 -3.73 14.89 -0.91
N ALA A 25 -4.24 13.72 -1.32
CA ALA A 25 -3.45 12.66 -1.90
C ALA A 25 -2.74 13.09 -3.20
N CYS A 26 -3.42 13.84 -4.07
CA CYS A 26 -2.83 14.47 -5.25
C CYS A 26 -1.69 15.44 -4.89
N ALA A 27 -1.91 16.32 -3.91
CA ALA A 27 -0.89 17.27 -3.45
C ALA A 27 0.32 16.55 -2.89
N ALA A 28 0.11 15.53 -2.07
CA ALA A 28 1.17 14.71 -1.50
C ALA A 28 1.97 13.97 -2.59
N HIS A 29 1.29 13.38 -3.58
CA HIS A 29 1.93 12.72 -4.71
C HIS A 29 2.78 13.68 -5.54
N ASN A 30 2.26 14.86 -5.84
CA ASN A 30 3.00 15.90 -6.56
C ASN A 30 4.22 16.37 -5.77
N MET A 31 4.10 16.49 -4.44
CA MET A 31 5.17 16.97 -3.60
C MET A 31 6.32 15.94 -3.51
N ILE A 32 6.03 14.65 -3.33
CA ILE A 32 7.08 13.59 -3.35
C ILE A 32 7.68 13.43 -4.75
N ARG A 33 6.90 13.66 -5.82
CA ARG A 33 7.40 13.64 -7.20
C ARG A 33 8.37 14.78 -7.49
N ASN A 34 8.04 16.00 -7.05
CA ASN A 34 8.82 17.19 -7.35
C ASN A 34 10.03 17.38 -6.42
N LYS A 35 9.95 16.86 -5.19
CA LYS A 35 10.98 17.04 -4.16
C LYS A 35 11.24 15.73 -3.38
N PRO A 36 11.62 14.63 -4.06
CA PRO A 36 11.75 13.33 -3.42
C PRO A 36 12.78 13.32 -2.27
N GLU A 37 13.85 14.12 -2.37
CA GLU A 37 14.87 14.26 -1.32
C GLU A 37 14.30 14.67 0.05
N ALA A 38 13.16 15.37 0.09
CA ALA A 38 12.51 15.77 1.34
C ALA A 38 11.92 14.57 2.12
N TRP A 39 11.61 13.46 1.43
CA TRP A 39 11.14 12.20 2.04
C TRP A 39 12.29 11.23 2.26
N PHE A 40 13.09 11.02 1.22
CA PHE A 40 14.12 9.98 1.22
C PHE A 40 15.31 10.37 2.11
N LYS A 41 15.53 11.67 2.36
CA LYS A 41 16.64 12.16 3.22
C LYS A 41 17.96 11.59 2.71
N ASP A 42 18.68 10.86 3.56
CA ASP A 42 19.95 10.21 3.21
C ASP A 42 19.76 8.80 2.62
N SER A 43 18.52 8.31 2.50
CA SER A 43 18.21 7.02 1.89
C SER A 43 18.36 7.09 0.36
N PRO A 44 18.98 6.08 -0.27
CA PRO A 44 19.10 6.05 -1.72
C PRO A 44 17.73 5.94 -2.41
N ILE A 45 17.61 6.62 -3.54
CA ILE A 45 16.47 6.57 -4.45
C ILE A 45 16.93 5.85 -5.72
N ASP A 46 16.47 4.62 -5.90
CA ASP A 46 16.82 3.84 -7.09
C ASP A 46 15.81 4.07 -8.24
N ASP A 47 16.11 3.48 -9.40
CA ASP A 47 15.28 3.65 -10.60
C ASP A 47 13.86 3.08 -10.42
N ARG A 48 13.71 2.06 -9.57
CA ARG A 48 12.42 1.42 -9.28
C ARG A 48 11.53 2.35 -8.43
N ASP A 49 12.12 3.09 -7.50
CA ASP A 49 11.40 4.14 -6.77
C ASP A 49 10.94 5.27 -7.69
N ARG A 50 11.83 5.71 -8.57
CA ARG A 50 11.52 6.77 -9.54
C ARG A 50 10.41 6.34 -10.49
N ALA A 51 10.44 5.09 -10.96
CA ALA A 51 9.38 4.53 -11.79
C ALA A 51 8.04 4.54 -11.05
N LEU A 52 8.01 4.09 -9.78
CA LEU A 52 6.80 4.09 -8.96
C LEU A 52 6.25 5.50 -8.70
N ILE A 53 7.10 6.46 -8.32
CA ILE A 53 6.68 7.85 -8.04
C ILE A 53 6.10 8.52 -9.30
N ASN A 54 6.65 8.19 -10.47
CA ASN A 54 6.22 8.74 -11.75
C ASN A 54 5.15 7.89 -12.45
N ALA A 55 4.73 6.77 -11.87
CA ALA A 55 3.73 5.90 -12.47
C ALA A 55 2.40 6.63 -12.67
N GLY A 56 1.75 6.33 -13.80
CA GLY A 56 0.36 6.68 -14.03
C GLY A 56 -0.58 5.78 -13.22
N PRO A 57 -1.89 6.09 -13.22
CA PRO A 57 -2.88 5.22 -12.58
C PRO A 57 -2.87 3.81 -13.19
N ALA A 58 -2.75 2.79 -12.35
CA ALA A 58 -2.90 1.40 -12.77
C ALA A 58 -4.36 1.15 -13.19
N PRO A 59 -4.61 0.50 -14.34
CA PRO A 59 -5.95 0.43 -14.93
C PRO A 59 -6.95 -0.38 -14.11
N PHE A 60 -6.47 -1.27 -13.25
CA PHE A 60 -7.29 -2.16 -12.42
C PHE A 60 -7.55 -1.62 -11.01
N VAL A 61 -6.94 -0.49 -10.63
CA VAL A 61 -7.00 0.04 -9.26
C VAL A 61 -7.95 1.22 -9.17
N SER A 62 -8.94 1.14 -8.29
CA SER A 62 -9.71 2.30 -7.87
C SER A 62 -8.98 3.03 -6.75
N TYR A 63 -8.48 4.22 -7.04
CA TYR A 63 -7.71 5.05 -6.11
C TYR A 63 -8.59 5.79 -5.08
N GLY A 64 -7.94 6.47 -4.12
CA GLY A 64 -8.59 7.16 -3.01
C GLY A 64 -8.91 6.21 -1.85
N GLN A 65 -9.93 6.53 -1.04
CA GLN A 65 -10.31 5.74 0.15
C GLN A 65 -10.79 4.30 -0.15
N ARG A 66 -10.81 3.92 -1.42
CA ARG A 66 -11.16 2.57 -1.89
C ARG A 66 -9.98 1.60 -1.84
N SER A 67 -8.76 2.11 -1.99
CA SER A 67 -7.54 1.29 -1.92
C SER A 67 -6.57 1.85 -0.88
N TYR A 68 -6.22 1.03 0.11
CA TYR A 68 -5.52 1.47 1.31
C TYR A 68 -4.71 0.33 1.95
N LEU A 69 -3.68 0.69 2.71
CA LEU A 69 -2.99 -0.26 3.57
C LEU A 69 -3.95 -0.67 4.68
N ARG A 70 -4.22 -1.97 4.82
CA ARG A 70 -5.25 -2.46 5.74
C ARG A 70 -4.66 -2.99 7.03
N LYS A 71 -3.86 -4.05 6.91
CA LYS A 71 -3.42 -4.82 8.07
C LYS A 71 -2.16 -5.61 7.81
N MET A 72 -1.54 -6.07 8.89
CA MET A 72 -0.46 -7.05 8.86
C MET A 72 -0.94 -8.38 9.43
N TYR A 73 -0.62 -9.48 8.75
CA TYR A 73 -0.69 -10.81 9.34
C TYR A 73 0.69 -11.22 9.81
N HIS A 74 0.78 -11.82 10.99
CA HIS A 74 2.06 -12.15 11.61
C HIS A 74 1.97 -13.42 12.44
N LEU A 75 3.11 -14.07 12.60
CA LEU A 75 3.32 -15.24 13.46
C LEU A 75 4.66 -15.04 14.14
N LYS A 76 4.69 -14.94 15.48
CA LYS A 76 5.97 -14.85 16.19
C LYS A 76 6.64 -16.21 16.26
N GLN A 77 7.95 -16.19 16.46
CA GLN A 77 8.69 -17.41 16.71
C GLN A 77 8.20 -18.08 18.00
N GLY A 78 7.85 -19.36 17.93
CA GLY A 78 7.32 -20.13 19.06
C GLY A 78 5.80 -20.05 19.25
N GLU A 79 5.10 -19.23 18.47
CA GLU A 79 3.63 -19.23 18.42
C GLU A 79 3.11 -20.22 17.37
N GLU A 80 1.91 -20.77 17.60
CA GLU A 80 1.23 -21.70 16.69
C GLU A 80 0.15 -21.03 15.85
N GLU A 81 -0.42 -19.91 16.33
CA GLU A 81 -1.55 -19.23 15.69
C GLU A 81 -1.13 -17.91 15.04
N PHE A 82 -1.68 -17.64 13.85
CA PHE A 82 -1.48 -16.36 13.17
C PHE A 82 -2.27 -15.25 13.85
N GLY A 83 -1.56 -14.17 14.20
CA GLY A 83 -2.16 -12.91 14.60
C GLY A 83 -2.39 -11.96 13.42
N SER A 84 -3.21 -10.94 13.66
CA SER A 84 -3.33 -9.80 12.75
C SER A 84 -3.39 -8.48 13.50
N SER A 85 -2.83 -7.43 12.91
CA SER A 85 -2.87 -6.07 13.43
C SER A 85 -3.38 -5.13 12.34
N ASP A 86 -4.50 -4.47 12.59
CA ASP A 86 -5.03 -3.43 11.72
C ASP A 86 -4.19 -2.15 11.85
N TRP A 87 -3.93 -1.48 10.73
CA TRP A 87 -3.02 -0.33 10.70
C TRP A 87 -3.79 0.99 10.80
N SER A 88 -4.35 1.28 11.98
CA SER A 88 -5.09 2.51 12.27
C SER A 88 -4.17 3.70 12.64
N VAL A 89 -4.75 4.88 12.88
CA VAL A 89 -4.01 6.05 13.37
C VAL A 89 -3.37 5.80 14.75
N GLU A 90 -4.07 5.11 15.65
CA GLU A 90 -3.59 4.79 17.01
C GLU A 90 -2.42 3.82 16.98
N GLU A 91 -2.55 2.81 16.12
CA GLU A 91 -1.58 1.72 16.02
C GLU A 91 -0.42 2.02 15.08
N ASP A 92 -0.39 3.19 14.43
CA ASP A 92 0.59 3.52 13.39
C ASP A 92 2.04 3.41 13.89
N LYS A 93 2.32 3.85 15.13
CA LYS A 93 3.66 3.74 15.73
C LYS A 93 4.03 2.28 16.02
N ALA A 94 3.10 1.49 16.55
CA ALA A 94 3.30 0.07 16.83
C ALA A 94 3.52 -0.71 15.53
N CYS A 95 2.73 -0.41 14.49
CA CYS A 95 2.83 -1.07 13.20
C CYS A 95 4.16 -0.77 12.49
N LYS A 96 4.63 0.48 12.50
CA LYS A 96 5.97 0.84 12.00
C LYS A 96 7.07 0.09 12.75
N LYS A 97 6.95 -0.05 14.07
CA LYS A 97 7.90 -0.82 14.89
C LYS A 97 7.91 -2.30 14.48
N MET A 98 6.73 -2.91 14.28
CA MET A 98 6.62 -4.30 13.81
C MET A 98 7.28 -4.51 12.45
N VAL A 99 7.03 -3.61 11.49
CA VAL A 99 7.68 -3.66 10.16
C VAL A 99 9.20 -3.56 10.30
N SER A 100 9.69 -2.67 11.14
CA SER A 100 11.13 -2.52 11.37
C SER A 100 11.75 -3.78 12.01
N HIS A 101 11.09 -4.35 13.01
CA HIS A 101 11.53 -5.61 13.65
C HIS A 101 11.54 -6.79 12.68
N ALA A 102 10.67 -6.78 11.68
CA ALA A 102 10.61 -7.80 10.63
C ALA A 102 11.50 -7.49 9.41
N GLY A 103 12.42 -6.52 9.52
CA GLY A 103 13.44 -6.23 8.52
C GLY A 103 13.11 -5.09 7.54
N GLY A 104 11.99 -4.39 7.73
CA GLY A 104 11.67 -3.18 6.98
C GLY A 104 12.48 -1.97 7.43
N GLN A 105 12.57 -0.95 6.58
CA GLN A 105 13.36 0.24 6.86
C GLN A 105 12.49 1.42 7.28
N LEU A 106 12.89 2.11 8.34
CA LEU A 106 12.28 3.37 8.77
C LEU A 106 13.27 4.51 8.53
N VAL A 107 12.89 5.50 7.72
CA VAL A 107 13.73 6.63 7.34
C VAL A 107 13.25 7.91 8.04
N GLY A 108 14.05 8.36 9.01
CA GLY A 108 13.82 9.58 9.77
C GLY A 108 12.77 9.47 10.88
N PHE A 109 12.53 8.28 11.42
CA PHE A 109 11.68 8.02 12.59
C PHE A 109 12.52 7.79 13.86
N ASN A 110 13.27 8.81 14.28
CA ASN A 110 14.19 8.71 15.44
C ASN A 110 13.47 8.52 16.79
N ASP A 111 12.17 8.75 16.82
CA ASP A 111 11.26 8.63 17.97
C ASP A 111 10.63 7.23 18.12
N ILE A 112 10.85 6.34 17.15
CA ILE A 112 10.41 4.95 17.22
C ILE A 112 11.55 4.11 17.79
N ASP A 113 11.38 3.71 19.05
CA ASP A 113 12.32 2.80 19.69
C ASP A 113 12.18 1.39 19.11
N VAL A 114 13.18 1.01 18.32
CA VAL A 114 13.30 -0.31 17.70
C VAL A 114 14.14 -1.28 18.54
N SER A 115 14.49 -0.92 19.78
CA SER A 115 15.14 -1.82 20.73
C SER A 115 14.28 -3.07 20.99
N ASN A 116 14.96 -4.15 21.36
CA ASN A 116 14.37 -5.47 21.67
C ASN A 116 13.56 -6.03 20.49
N PRO A 117 14.21 -6.42 19.39
CA PRO A 117 13.52 -6.93 18.22
C PRO A 117 12.75 -8.22 18.54
N VAL A 118 11.47 -8.24 18.17
CA VAL A 118 10.68 -9.46 18.19
C VAL A 118 11.13 -10.36 17.04
N GLN A 119 11.35 -11.64 17.34
CA GLN A 119 11.63 -12.64 16.31
C GLN A 119 10.33 -13.09 15.67
N TRP A 120 10.18 -12.78 14.38
CA TRP A 120 9.00 -13.15 13.60
C TRP A 120 9.30 -14.42 12.80
N LYS A 121 8.42 -15.41 12.90
CA LYS A 121 8.46 -16.59 12.03
C LYS A 121 7.94 -16.24 10.63
N SER A 122 6.89 -15.42 10.56
CA SER A 122 6.33 -14.93 9.30
C SER A 122 5.60 -13.61 9.51
N MET A 123 5.67 -12.70 8.54
CA MET A 123 4.88 -11.48 8.53
C MET A 123 4.58 -11.05 7.09
N LYS A 124 3.35 -10.60 6.85
CA LYS A 124 2.90 -10.05 5.57
C LYS A 124 2.13 -8.75 5.79
N ILE A 125 2.44 -7.75 4.98
CA ILE A 125 1.72 -6.47 4.92
C ILE A 125 0.70 -6.56 3.79
N ASN A 126 -0.57 -6.24 4.05
CA ASN A 126 -1.65 -6.33 3.06
C ASN A 126 -2.20 -4.96 2.72
N VAL A 127 -2.27 -4.69 1.42
CA VAL A 127 -2.89 -3.51 0.82
C VAL A 127 -4.21 -3.94 0.19
N ASN A 128 -5.30 -3.36 0.68
CA ASN A 128 -6.60 -3.49 0.03
C ASN A 128 -6.58 -2.78 -1.32
N ILE A 129 -6.94 -3.50 -2.36
CA ILE A 129 -7.13 -2.96 -3.70
C ILE A 129 -8.59 -3.17 -4.07
N GLU A 130 -9.30 -2.08 -4.33
CA GLU A 130 -10.60 -2.13 -4.99
C GLU A 130 -10.40 -2.10 -6.50
N GLY A 131 -11.11 -2.98 -7.21
CA GLY A 131 -11.07 -3.07 -8.66
C GLY A 131 -11.80 -1.89 -9.31
N THR A 132 -11.29 -1.41 -10.44
CA THR A 132 -12.09 -0.56 -11.34
C THR A 132 -13.24 -1.36 -11.97
N PRO A 133 -14.27 -0.70 -12.49
CA PRO A 133 -15.25 -1.35 -13.36
C PRO A 133 -14.55 -2.13 -14.46
N ASN A 134 -14.91 -3.42 -14.62
CA ASN A 134 -14.28 -4.36 -15.56
C ASN A 134 -12.87 -4.85 -15.20
N ALA A 135 -12.35 -4.57 -14.00
CA ALA A 135 -11.07 -5.12 -13.54
C ALA A 135 -11.07 -6.66 -13.40
N GLY A 136 -12.25 -7.28 -13.39
CA GLY A 136 -12.43 -8.73 -13.21
C GLY A 136 -12.51 -9.17 -11.74
N PHE A 137 -12.43 -8.22 -10.80
CA PHE A 137 -12.61 -8.44 -9.37
C PHE A 137 -13.18 -7.18 -8.71
N ASN A 138 -13.87 -7.33 -7.57
CA ASN A 138 -14.40 -6.19 -6.82
C ASN A 138 -13.36 -5.64 -5.84
N TRP A 139 -12.71 -6.52 -5.08
CA TRP A 139 -11.65 -6.17 -4.15
C TRP A 139 -10.73 -7.37 -3.88
N GLY A 140 -9.53 -7.12 -3.38
CA GLY A 140 -8.59 -8.15 -2.96
C GLY A 140 -7.35 -7.56 -2.29
N PHE A 141 -6.44 -8.43 -1.82
CA PHE A 141 -5.16 -7.99 -1.27
C PHE A 141 -4.00 -8.17 -2.24
N LEU A 142 -3.19 -7.13 -2.33
CA LEU A 142 -1.78 -7.25 -2.69
C LEU A 142 -0.96 -7.30 -1.41
N ALA A 143 -0.09 -8.29 -1.30
CA ALA A 143 0.71 -8.53 -0.09
C ALA A 143 2.21 -8.46 -0.38
N THR A 144 2.98 -7.99 0.59
CA THR A 144 4.45 -8.10 0.57
C THR A 144 5.01 -8.45 1.94
N MET A 145 6.32 -8.68 2.02
CA MET A 145 7.06 -8.89 3.26
C MET A 145 7.60 -7.56 3.81
N PRO A 146 7.70 -7.39 5.14
CA PRO A 146 8.29 -6.20 5.74
C PRO A 146 9.70 -5.86 5.23
N SER A 147 10.54 -6.86 4.94
CA SER A 147 11.88 -6.66 4.36
C SER A 147 11.90 -6.01 2.98
N LYS A 148 10.76 -5.94 2.31
CA LYS A 148 10.54 -5.26 1.02
C LYS A 148 9.85 -3.91 1.19
N THR A 149 9.77 -3.40 2.41
CA THR A 149 9.06 -2.17 2.75
C THR A 149 10.01 -1.12 3.30
N ARG A 150 9.83 0.12 2.83
CA ARG A 150 10.50 1.30 3.37
C ARG A 150 9.46 2.35 3.71
N ILE A 151 9.55 2.90 4.91
CA ILE A 151 8.65 3.93 5.43
C ILE A 151 9.45 5.20 5.67
N PHE A 152 9.01 6.30 5.07
CA PHE A 152 9.68 7.59 5.07
C PHE A 152 8.84 8.58 5.86
N ARG A 153 9.45 9.23 6.86
CA ARG A 153 8.76 10.30 7.57
C ARG A 153 8.59 11.49 6.63
N GLY A 154 7.36 11.98 6.54
CA GLY A 154 7.02 13.14 5.73
C GLY A 154 7.78 14.39 6.17
N PRO A 155 7.99 15.35 5.26
CA PRO A 155 8.64 16.61 5.58
C PRO A 155 7.75 17.44 6.52
N PRO A 156 8.31 18.18 7.49
CA PRO A 156 7.53 18.92 8.50
C PRO A 156 6.54 19.95 7.92
N GLU A 157 6.83 20.48 6.74
CA GLU A 157 5.97 21.42 6.01
C GLU A 157 4.67 20.79 5.48
N SER A 158 4.59 19.46 5.36
CA SER A 158 3.39 18.76 4.88
C SER A 158 2.20 18.90 5.86
N CYS A 159 2.47 18.75 7.16
CA CYS A 159 1.54 19.02 8.25
C CYS A 159 2.30 18.95 9.57
N ARG A 160 2.12 19.96 10.44
CA ARG A 160 2.81 20.01 11.75
C ARG A 160 2.33 18.96 12.74
N ILE A 161 1.08 18.50 12.61
CA ILE A 161 0.45 17.57 13.56
C ILE A 161 0.49 16.13 13.01
N HIS A 162 0.23 15.96 11.71
CA HIS A 162 0.16 14.65 11.06
C HIS A 162 0.98 14.66 9.75
N PRO A 163 2.32 14.58 9.82
CA PRO A 163 3.17 14.59 8.63
C PRO A 163 2.70 13.55 7.60
N TRP A 164 2.78 13.90 6.32
CA TRP A 164 2.43 13.00 5.22
C TRP A 164 3.57 12.01 4.99
N ASP A 165 3.61 10.99 5.85
CA ASP A 165 4.53 9.88 5.71
C ASP A 165 4.25 9.12 4.41
N ALA A 166 5.31 8.58 3.82
CA ALA A 166 5.23 7.76 2.61
C ALA A 166 5.71 6.35 2.92
N MET A 167 5.17 5.36 2.22
CA MET A 167 5.62 3.98 2.32
C MET A 167 5.67 3.38 0.92
N ILE A 168 6.80 2.77 0.60
CA ILE A 168 7.01 2.00 -0.62
C ILE A 168 7.01 0.53 -0.23
N LEU A 169 6.07 -0.22 -0.82
CA LEU A 169 5.97 -1.66 -0.72
C LEU A 169 6.40 -2.28 -2.04
N ARG A 170 7.47 -3.08 -2.03
CA ARG A 170 7.98 -3.75 -3.23
C ARG A 170 7.52 -5.18 -3.35
N ASP A 171 7.56 -5.70 -4.57
CA ASP A 171 7.30 -7.11 -4.87
C ASP A 171 5.94 -7.60 -4.31
N CYS A 172 4.92 -6.73 -4.35
CA CYS A 172 3.59 -7.10 -3.87
C CYS A 172 2.94 -8.11 -4.83
N TYR A 173 2.32 -9.14 -4.29
CA TYR A 173 1.66 -10.20 -5.07
C TYR A 173 0.20 -10.37 -4.65
N ALA A 174 -0.63 -10.84 -5.58
CA ALA A 174 -2.03 -11.17 -5.33
C ALA A 174 -2.14 -12.27 -4.26
N SER A 175 -2.89 -12.02 -3.18
CA SER A 175 -3.00 -12.93 -2.02
C SER A 175 -4.44 -13.31 -1.66
N THR A 176 -5.43 -12.97 -2.49
CA THR A 176 -6.85 -13.31 -2.28
C THR A 176 -7.48 -13.80 -3.57
N ASP A 177 -8.39 -14.78 -3.48
CA ASP A 177 -8.98 -15.49 -4.62
C ASP A 177 -9.51 -14.57 -5.74
N GLY A 178 -10.18 -13.47 -5.39
CA GLY A 178 -10.74 -12.54 -6.38
C GLY A 178 -9.67 -11.94 -7.30
N ILE A 179 -8.63 -11.33 -6.72
CA ILE A 179 -7.53 -10.73 -7.48
C ILE A 179 -6.59 -11.79 -8.07
N MET A 180 -6.46 -12.96 -7.43
CA MET A 180 -5.71 -14.11 -7.96
C MET A 180 -6.36 -14.73 -9.20
N GLY A 181 -7.69 -14.61 -9.35
CA GLY A 181 -8.41 -15.05 -10.53
C GLY A 181 -8.13 -14.23 -11.79
N VAL A 182 -7.54 -13.02 -11.65
CA VAL A 182 -7.23 -12.14 -12.77
C VAL A 182 -5.79 -12.35 -13.20
N SER A 183 -5.58 -13.15 -14.25
CA SER A 183 -4.25 -13.59 -14.69
C SER A 183 -3.27 -12.45 -14.99
N SER A 184 -3.75 -11.34 -15.56
CA SER A 184 -2.91 -10.15 -15.84
C SER A 184 -2.38 -9.47 -14.57
N ILE A 185 -3.02 -9.69 -13.42
CA ILE A 185 -2.61 -9.16 -12.12
C ILE A 185 -1.82 -10.21 -11.33
N ALA A 186 -2.34 -11.42 -11.26
CA ALA A 186 -1.77 -12.51 -10.46
C ALA A 186 -0.41 -13.01 -10.98
N SER A 187 -0.12 -12.83 -12.27
CA SER A 187 1.16 -13.21 -12.89
C SER A 187 2.26 -12.16 -12.72
N ARG A 188 2.02 -11.08 -11.96
CA ARG A 188 2.92 -9.94 -11.83
C ARG A 188 3.24 -9.62 -10.37
N TYR A 189 4.42 -9.05 -10.16
CA TYR A 189 4.73 -8.29 -8.97
C TYR A 189 4.34 -6.83 -9.16
N TRP A 190 3.89 -6.19 -8.08
CA TRP A 190 3.45 -4.82 -8.07
C TRP A 190 4.23 -4.03 -7.02
N ASP A 191 4.73 -2.86 -7.38
CA ASP A 191 5.20 -1.88 -6.41
C ASP A 191 4.06 -0.94 -6.05
N ILE A 192 3.95 -0.60 -4.78
CA ILE A 192 2.86 0.24 -4.28
C ILE A 192 3.46 1.39 -3.48
N LEU A 193 3.08 2.62 -3.83
CA LEU A 193 3.28 3.80 -3.02
C LEU A 193 1.99 4.06 -2.25
N VAL A 194 2.07 3.99 -0.93
CA VAL A 194 0.99 4.45 -0.05
C VAL A 194 1.47 5.66 0.73
N MET A 195 0.56 6.58 1.05
CA MET A 195 0.88 7.77 1.83
C MET A 195 -0.15 7.96 2.95
N LYS A 196 0.33 8.42 4.11
CA LYS A 196 -0.47 8.67 5.29
C LYS A 196 -1.26 9.97 5.11
N MET A 197 -2.56 9.84 4.93
CA MET A 197 -3.49 10.97 4.76
C MET A 197 -4.27 11.27 6.03
N CYS A 198 -4.52 10.30 6.92
CA CYS A 198 -5.37 10.47 8.12
C CYS A 198 -6.73 11.15 7.83
N GLU A 199 -7.27 10.97 6.62
CA GLU A 199 -8.64 11.38 6.28
C GLU A 199 -9.65 10.33 6.76
N ASP A 200 -9.16 9.11 7.00
CA ASP A 200 -9.84 7.99 7.63
C ASP A 200 -8.98 7.55 8.83
N TYR A 201 -9.64 7.33 9.98
CA TYR A 201 -8.97 6.95 11.22
C TYR A 201 -8.56 5.48 11.24
N ASP A 202 -9.39 4.64 10.63
CA ASP A 202 -9.20 3.18 10.59
C ASP A 202 -8.23 2.81 9.46
N TYR A 203 -8.23 3.59 8.38
CA TYR A 203 -7.40 3.36 7.18
C TYR A 203 -6.60 4.61 6.77
N PRO A 204 -5.64 5.08 7.59
CA PRO A 204 -4.95 6.34 7.38
C PRO A 204 -4.00 6.35 6.18
N TRP A 205 -3.65 5.19 5.62
CA TRP A 205 -2.65 5.02 4.57
C TRP A 205 -3.31 4.67 3.23
N VAL A 206 -3.32 5.63 2.31
CA VAL A 206 -4.04 5.53 1.03
C VAL A 206 -3.08 5.13 -0.09
N VAL A 207 -3.52 4.28 -1.02
CA VAL A 207 -2.76 3.94 -2.24
C VAL A 207 -2.72 5.14 -3.18
N ILE A 208 -1.51 5.54 -3.57
CA ILE A 208 -1.24 6.71 -4.41
C ILE A 208 -0.77 6.29 -5.80
N ALA A 209 0.11 5.29 -5.87
CA ALA A 209 0.62 4.77 -7.14
C ALA A 209 0.82 3.26 -7.05
N VAL A 210 0.64 2.60 -8.18
CA VAL A 210 0.91 1.17 -8.37
C VAL A 210 1.67 1.01 -9.67
N ASN A 211 2.80 0.31 -9.64
CA ASN A 211 3.64 0.09 -10.80
C ASN A 211 3.90 -1.41 -11.00
N ASP A 212 3.87 -1.86 -12.25
CA ASP A 212 4.25 -3.24 -12.60
C ASP A 212 5.76 -3.42 -12.41
N ALA A 213 6.14 -4.34 -11.54
CA ALA A 213 7.51 -4.62 -11.18
C ALA A 213 8.12 -5.82 -11.92
N GLY A 214 7.35 -6.47 -12.79
CA GLY A 214 7.79 -7.64 -13.54
C GLY A 214 7.00 -8.91 -13.24
N PRO A 215 7.42 -10.03 -13.85
CA PRO A 215 6.73 -11.30 -13.69
C PRO A 215 6.83 -11.84 -12.26
N TYR A 216 5.71 -12.37 -11.77
CA TYR A 216 5.64 -13.09 -10.50
C TYR A 216 6.41 -14.43 -10.62
N ASN A 217 7.21 -14.75 -9.61
CA ASN A 217 7.89 -16.03 -9.52
C ASN A 217 7.64 -16.67 -8.14
N PRO A 218 6.82 -17.73 -8.06
CA PRO A 218 6.47 -18.37 -6.80
C PRO A 218 7.66 -19.02 -6.08
N ALA A 219 8.76 -19.30 -6.78
CA ALA A 219 9.97 -19.85 -6.17
C ALA A 219 10.56 -18.93 -5.09
N PHE A 220 10.41 -17.60 -5.25
CA PHE A 220 10.84 -16.61 -4.25
C PHE A 220 9.96 -16.58 -3.00
N HIS A 221 8.83 -17.30 -3.01
CA HIS A 221 7.94 -17.45 -1.85
C HIS A 221 8.03 -18.85 -1.22
N CYS A 222 8.51 -19.87 -1.94
CA CYS A 222 8.69 -21.23 -1.40
C CYS A 222 9.78 -21.32 -0.33
N GLU A 223 10.78 -20.42 -0.33
CA GLU A 223 11.75 -20.33 0.78
C GLU A 223 11.09 -19.89 2.10
N CYS A 224 9.91 -19.26 2.05
CA CYS A 224 9.18 -18.81 3.24
C CYS A 224 8.26 -19.87 3.87
N TYR A 225 8.05 -21.01 3.20
CA TYR A 225 7.15 -22.09 3.67
C TYR A 225 7.88 -23.40 3.99
N LYS A 226 9.17 -23.51 3.70
CA LYS A 226 9.99 -24.63 4.19
C LYS A 226 10.36 -24.40 5.65
N CYS A 227 9.50 -24.85 6.55
CA CYS A 227 9.89 -25.36 7.86
C CYS A 227 10.32 -26.81 7.69
#